data_AF-A0A1J5PB31-F1
#
_entry.id   AF-A0A1J5PB31-F1
#
_cell.length_a   1.000
_cell.length_b   1.000
_cell.length_c   1.000
_cell.angle_alpha   90.00
_cell.angle_beta   90.00
_cell.angle_gamma   90.00
#
_symmetry.space_group_name_H-M   'P 1'
#
loop_
_entity.id
_entity.type
_entity.pdbx_description
1 polymer ?
#
loop_
_entity_poly.entity_id
_entity_poly.type
_entity_poly.pdbx_seq_one_letter_code
_entity_poly.pdbx_strand_id
1 'polypeptide(L)'
;MMILESQGYILKETEGKFLVIKFGKQQGELDLKEVEDKLKSYAPDQTRKVQLKAFFHKYAAKYSPALIKDRKGYTSDFAMLLKEKFGIHLVFHASDGKEPYGYTVIDHSGKAVFKGGEIMPLKELVSIGTVTTDSEEQQMATTDFGNTSDDVSADQLDYYSAILKAAIHNYPDLVQGLQHQGLMIYRNGESFNLHDPGAGISISLEDLLGEKDYNSVVESFSQSQEISDEVYRQHHHFTGVNLASDIDDEAIHGRNRRRKQKARTNSR
;
A
#
# COMPACT_ATOMS: atom_id res chain seq x y z
N MET A 1 16.01 -0.51 -1.35
CA MET A 1 16.09 0.31 -2.58
C MET A 1 15.31 1.59 -2.33
N MET A 2 15.85 2.77 -2.66
CA MET A 2 15.22 4.06 -2.38
C MET A 2 14.26 4.51 -3.50
N ILE A 3 13.35 5.46 -3.20
CA ILE A 3 12.30 5.91 -4.14
C ILE A 3 12.87 6.37 -5.49
N LEU A 4 13.92 7.20 -5.47
CA LEU A 4 14.53 7.73 -6.68
C LEU A 4 15.20 6.64 -7.53
N GLU A 5 15.89 5.71 -6.88
CA GLU A 5 16.49 4.53 -7.54
C GLU A 5 15.42 3.69 -8.23
N SER A 6 14.26 3.49 -7.57
CA SER A 6 13.15 2.72 -8.14
C SER A 6 12.59 3.34 -9.44
N GLN A 7 12.77 4.65 -9.60
CA GLN A 7 12.36 5.41 -10.78
C GLN A 7 13.50 5.59 -11.81
N GLY A 8 14.63 4.90 -11.60
CA GLY A 8 15.80 4.92 -12.47
C GLY A 8 16.69 6.15 -12.32
N TYR A 9 16.56 6.90 -11.22
CA TYR A 9 17.46 7.99 -10.87
C TYR A 9 18.65 7.46 -10.06
N ILE A 10 19.79 8.11 -10.22
CA ILE A 10 21.00 7.91 -9.43
C ILE A 10 21.19 9.19 -8.62
N LEU A 11 21.38 9.05 -7.32
CA LEU A 11 21.77 10.16 -6.45
C LEU A 11 23.28 10.09 -6.22
N LYS A 12 23.99 11.19 -6.48
CA LYS A 12 25.42 11.29 -6.18
C LYS A 12 25.68 12.49 -5.29
N GLU A 13 26.30 12.24 -4.14
CA GLU A 13 26.78 13.31 -3.27
C GLU A 13 28.10 13.88 -3.82
N THR A 14 28.19 15.19 -3.98
CA THR A 14 29.40 15.88 -4.44
C THR A 14 29.38 17.32 -3.93
N GLU A 15 30.46 17.76 -3.29
CA GLU A 15 30.66 19.17 -2.87
C GLU A 15 29.49 19.78 -2.08
N GLY A 16 28.90 19.03 -1.14
CA GLY A 16 27.78 19.54 -0.33
C GLY A 16 26.43 19.59 -1.09
N LYS A 17 26.32 18.89 -2.23
CA LYS A 17 25.07 18.76 -2.98
C LYS A 17 24.76 17.30 -3.30
N PHE A 18 23.48 17.01 -3.47
CA PHE A 18 23.02 15.81 -4.16
C PHE A 18 22.75 16.11 -5.63
N LEU A 19 23.49 15.47 -6.52
CA LEU A 19 23.20 15.45 -7.96
C LEU A 19 22.19 14.36 -8.25
N VAL A 20 21.10 14.72 -8.92
CA VAL A 20 20.06 13.80 -9.39
C VAL A 20 20.33 13.48 -10.84
N ILE A 21 20.67 12.23 -11.16
CA ILE A 21 21.10 11.80 -12.50
C ILE A 21 20.11 10.78 -13.05
N LYS A 22 19.76 10.88 -14.33
CA LYS A 22 18.96 9.86 -15.04
C LYS A 22 19.45 9.74 -16.47
N PHE A 23 19.57 8.51 -16.97
CA PHE A 23 20.12 8.20 -18.30
C PHE A 23 21.49 8.84 -18.58
N GLY A 24 22.36 8.89 -17.56
CA GLY A 24 23.70 9.47 -17.66
C GLY A 24 23.75 11.00 -17.73
N LYS A 25 22.62 11.70 -17.57
CA LYS A 25 22.55 13.16 -17.54
C LYS A 25 22.07 13.67 -16.19
N GLN A 26 22.68 14.75 -15.70
CA GLN A 26 22.19 15.48 -14.54
C GLN A 26 20.83 16.09 -14.85
N GLN A 27 19.84 15.76 -14.03
CA GLN A 27 18.46 16.24 -14.10
C GLN A 27 18.22 17.40 -13.14
N GLY A 28 19.02 17.47 -12.06
CA GLY A 28 18.94 18.52 -11.07
C GLY A 28 20.00 18.37 -9.99
N GLU A 29 20.02 19.33 -9.07
CA GLU A 29 20.84 19.30 -7.86
C GLU A 29 20.02 19.79 -6.66
N LEU A 30 20.39 19.30 -5.48
CA LEU A 30 19.80 19.69 -4.19
C LEU A 30 20.95 20.04 -3.25
N ASP A 31 20.85 21.17 -2.55
CA ASP A 31 21.81 21.52 -1.50
C ASP A 31 21.60 20.61 -0.28
N LEU A 32 22.66 19.98 0.22
CA LEU A 32 22.59 19.14 1.42
C LEU A 32 22.08 19.92 2.63
N LYS A 33 22.44 21.20 2.74
CA LYS A 33 22.02 22.06 3.85
C LYS A 33 20.51 22.27 3.84
N GLU A 34 19.91 22.46 2.67
CA GLU A 34 18.45 22.58 2.55
C GLU A 34 17.74 21.28 2.95
N VAL A 35 18.32 20.13 2.61
CA VAL A 35 17.78 18.83 3.02
C VAL A 35 17.86 18.66 4.53
N GLU A 36 19.00 19.00 5.15
CA GLU A 36 19.18 18.95 6.60
C GLU A 36 18.23 19.90 7.34
N ASP A 37 18.04 21.12 6.85
CA ASP A 37 17.15 22.10 7.47
C ASP A 37 15.67 21.67 7.36
N LYS A 38 15.28 21.04 6.25
CA LYS A 38 13.97 20.38 6.13
C LYS A 38 13.85 19.18 7.08
N LEU A 39 14.92 18.44 7.31
CA LEU A 39 14.91 17.31 8.23
C LEU A 39 14.70 17.75 9.68
N LYS A 40 15.30 18.88 10.09
CA LYS A 40 15.13 19.45 11.45
C LYS A 40 13.70 19.90 11.74
N SER A 41 13.01 20.39 10.72
CA SER A 41 11.62 20.84 10.82
C SER A 41 10.60 19.74 10.51
N TYR A 42 11.05 18.55 10.11
CA TYR A 42 10.16 17.44 9.79
C TYR A 42 9.51 16.87 11.06
N ALA A 43 8.20 17.07 11.17
CA ALA A 43 7.35 16.44 12.17
C ALA A 43 6.51 15.35 11.49
N PRO A 44 6.77 14.06 11.74
CA PRO A 44 5.96 13.00 11.17
C PRO A 44 4.54 13.02 11.75
N ASP A 45 3.54 12.86 10.89
CA ASP A 45 2.13 12.80 11.27
C ASP A 45 1.85 11.55 12.12
N GLN A 46 1.79 11.73 13.44
CA GLN A 46 1.59 10.64 14.39
C GLN A 46 0.19 10.03 14.28
N THR A 47 -0.82 10.85 13.99
CA THR A 47 -2.19 10.39 13.77
C THR A 47 -2.23 9.44 12.58
N ARG A 48 -1.56 9.81 11.48
CA ARG A 48 -1.49 8.95 10.29
C ARG A 48 -0.74 7.66 10.56
N LYS A 49 0.30 7.66 11.40
CA LYS A 49 1.00 6.42 11.78
C LYS A 49 0.10 5.45 12.53
N VAL A 50 -0.70 5.96 13.48
CA VAL A 50 -1.68 5.15 14.22
C VAL A 50 -2.73 4.57 13.26
N GLN A 51 -3.24 5.39 12.32
CA GLN A 51 -4.16 4.93 11.29
C GLN A 51 -3.56 3.81 10.43
N LEU A 52 -2.33 3.99 9.93
CA LEU A 52 -1.62 2.98 9.14
C LEU A 52 -1.40 1.69 9.93
N LYS A 53 -1.07 1.78 11.22
CA LYS A 53 -0.89 0.61 12.07
C LYS A 53 -2.20 -0.18 12.24
N ALA A 54 -3.30 0.50 12.57
CA ALA A 54 -4.62 -0.11 12.67
C ALA A 54 -5.03 -0.75 11.32
N PHE A 55 -4.74 -0.07 10.22
CA PHE A 55 -4.96 -0.57 8.88
C PHE A 55 -4.19 -1.88 8.61
N PHE A 56 -2.91 -1.94 9.01
CA PHE A 56 -2.11 -3.14 8.82
C PHE A 56 -2.68 -4.33 9.59
N HIS A 57 -3.08 -4.16 10.85
CA HIS A 57 -3.76 -5.23 11.59
C HIS A 57 -5.05 -5.71 10.90
N LYS A 58 -5.87 -4.79 10.36
CA LYS A 58 -7.14 -5.14 9.71
C LYS A 58 -6.97 -5.97 8.43
N TYR A 59 -5.98 -5.65 7.62
CA TYR A 59 -5.84 -6.20 6.27
C TYR A 59 -4.73 -7.25 6.15
N ALA A 60 -3.68 -7.21 6.96
CA ALA A 60 -2.60 -8.19 6.91
C ALA A 60 -3.04 -9.60 7.33
N ALA A 61 -4.11 -9.75 8.12
CA ALA A 61 -4.66 -11.07 8.42
C ALA A 61 -5.48 -11.64 7.24
N LYS A 62 -6.13 -10.76 6.46
CA LYS A 62 -7.00 -11.15 5.34
C LYS A 62 -6.23 -11.37 4.04
N TYR A 63 -5.14 -10.63 3.88
CA TYR A 63 -4.26 -10.68 2.72
C TYR A 63 -2.89 -11.02 3.24
N SER A 64 -2.34 -12.16 2.80
CA SER A 64 -1.13 -12.74 3.39
C SER A 64 0.00 -11.70 3.44
N PRO A 65 0.60 -11.44 4.61
CA PRO A 65 1.77 -10.58 4.74
C PRO A 65 3.06 -11.37 4.54
N ALA A 66 2.97 -12.67 4.20
CA ALA A 66 4.11 -13.52 3.94
C ALA A 66 4.95 -12.97 2.78
N LEU A 67 6.26 -12.91 3.00
CA LEU A 67 7.18 -12.29 2.06
C LEU A 67 7.44 -13.22 0.87
N ILE A 68 7.12 -12.72 -0.32
CA ILE A 68 7.41 -13.36 -1.61
C ILE A 68 8.64 -12.66 -2.19
N LYS A 69 9.68 -13.45 -2.49
CA LYS A 69 10.87 -12.95 -3.16
C LYS A 69 10.65 -12.88 -4.67
N ASP A 70 10.89 -11.72 -5.26
CA ASP A 70 10.84 -11.46 -6.70
C ASP A 70 12.24 -11.04 -7.22
N ARG A 71 12.41 -11.01 -8.54
CA ARG A 71 13.62 -10.53 -9.23
C ARG A 71 14.06 -9.13 -8.78
N LYS A 72 13.11 -8.28 -8.35
CA LYS A 72 13.36 -6.89 -7.96
C LYS A 72 13.45 -6.68 -6.44
N GLY A 73 13.24 -7.70 -5.61
CA GLY A 73 13.26 -7.58 -4.16
C GLY A 73 12.23 -8.49 -3.47
N TYR A 74 11.48 -7.93 -2.53
CA TYR A 74 10.44 -8.64 -1.79
C TYR A 74 9.09 -7.92 -1.92
N THR A 75 8.00 -8.69 -1.88
CA THR A 75 6.61 -8.23 -1.90
C THR A 75 5.75 -9.16 -1.03
N SER A 76 4.46 -8.92 -0.96
CA SER A 76 3.44 -9.82 -0.39
C SER A 76 2.07 -9.51 -1.01
N ASP A 77 1.09 -10.40 -0.87
CA ASP A 77 -0.28 -10.14 -1.33
C ASP A 77 -0.86 -8.91 -0.64
N PHE A 78 -0.59 -8.78 0.66
CA PHE A 78 -0.89 -7.57 1.42
C PHE A 78 -0.26 -6.31 0.80
N ALA A 79 1.03 -6.35 0.47
CA ALA A 79 1.72 -5.19 -0.09
C ALA A 79 1.21 -4.79 -1.49
N MET A 80 0.81 -5.77 -2.32
CA MET A 80 0.20 -5.51 -3.63
C MET A 80 -1.17 -4.84 -3.47
N LEU A 81 -2.03 -5.38 -2.59
CA LEU A 81 -3.34 -4.78 -2.29
C LEU A 81 -3.19 -3.34 -1.79
N LEU A 82 -2.28 -3.10 -0.83
CA LEU A 82 -2.02 -1.77 -0.29
C LEU A 82 -1.70 -0.75 -1.39
N LYS A 83 -0.87 -1.15 -2.34
CA LYS A 83 -0.46 -0.29 -3.44
C LYS A 83 -1.61 -0.02 -4.41
N GLU A 84 -2.33 -1.07 -4.81
CA GLU A 84 -3.37 -1.00 -5.84
C GLU A 84 -4.64 -0.31 -5.36
N LYS A 85 -5.09 -0.62 -4.13
CA LYS A 85 -6.37 -0.14 -3.60
C LYS A 85 -6.24 1.14 -2.79
N PHE A 86 -5.11 1.33 -2.11
CA PHE A 86 -4.96 2.40 -1.12
C PHE A 86 -3.83 3.38 -1.44
N GLY A 87 -3.07 3.16 -2.51
CA GLY A 87 -1.92 4.00 -2.85
C GLY A 87 -0.84 3.98 -1.77
N ILE A 88 -0.76 2.90 -0.98
CA ILE A 88 0.25 2.71 0.06
C ILE A 88 1.25 1.67 -0.43
N HIS A 89 2.47 2.08 -0.70
CA HIS A 89 3.49 1.19 -1.23
C HIS A 89 4.48 0.78 -0.12
N LEU A 90 4.60 -0.53 0.10
CA LEU A 90 5.59 -1.10 1.01
C LEU A 90 6.86 -1.44 0.23
N VAL A 91 7.99 -0.86 0.65
CA VAL A 91 9.31 -1.14 0.09
C VAL A 91 10.15 -1.87 1.13
N PHE A 92 10.36 -3.16 0.93
CA PHE A 92 11.14 -4.00 1.83
C PHE A 92 12.65 -3.83 1.57
N HIS A 93 13.41 -3.74 2.65
CA HIS A 93 14.87 -3.58 2.62
C HIS A 93 15.54 -4.86 3.08
N ALA A 94 16.32 -5.46 2.18
CA ALA A 94 17.07 -6.68 2.42
C ALA A 94 18.53 -6.50 1.98
N SER A 95 19.43 -7.26 2.61
CA SER A 95 20.79 -7.44 2.11
C SER A 95 20.85 -8.61 1.14
N ASP A 96 21.89 -8.67 0.31
CA ASP A 96 22.04 -9.70 -0.71
C ASP A 96 21.84 -11.12 -0.16
N GLY A 97 20.84 -11.80 -0.73
CA GLY A 97 20.50 -13.18 -0.38
C GLY A 97 19.80 -13.37 0.98
N LYS A 98 19.63 -12.32 1.79
CA LYS A 98 19.00 -12.40 3.12
C LYS A 98 17.55 -11.97 3.10
N GLU A 99 16.80 -12.35 4.14
CA GLU A 99 15.45 -11.83 4.38
C GLU A 99 15.48 -10.32 4.67
N PRO A 100 14.37 -9.60 4.41
CA PRO A 100 14.27 -8.20 4.74
C PRO A 100 14.45 -7.95 6.25
N TYR A 101 15.21 -6.91 6.59
CA TYR A 101 15.41 -6.48 7.98
C TYR A 101 14.46 -5.32 8.37
N GLY A 102 13.84 -4.68 7.39
CA GLY A 102 12.91 -3.59 7.60
C GLY A 102 12.19 -3.21 6.31
N TYR A 103 11.34 -2.19 6.37
CA TYR A 103 10.60 -1.71 5.23
C TYR A 103 10.29 -0.22 5.38
N THR A 104 9.89 0.41 4.27
CA THR A 104 9.40 1.79 4.20
C THR A 104 7.96 1.79 3.72
N VAL A 105 7.13 2.64 4.32
CA VAL A 105 5.75 2.90 3.89
C VAL A 105 5.73 4.20 3.11
N ILE A 106 5.30 4.16 1.86
CA ILE A 106 5.11 5.33 1.00
C ILE A 106 3.61 5.53 0.84
N ASP A 107 3.07 6.55 1.48
CA ASP A 107 1.67 6.95 1.35
C ASP A 107 1.56 8.00 0.25
N HIS A 108 1.14 7.58 -0.94
CA HIS A 108 1.00 8.48 -2.08
C HIS A 108 -0.15 9.48 -1.90
N SER A 109 -1.23 9.08 -1.21
CA SER A 109 -2.39 9.94 -0.93
C SER A 109 -2.01 11.01 0.10
N GLY A 110 -1.42 10.59 1.22
CA GLY A 110 -0.93 11.47 2.28
C GLY A 110 0.36 12.22 1.95
N LYS A 111 0.96 11.97 0.77
CA LYS A 111 2.26 12.51 0.32
C LYS A 111 3.35 12.39 1.40
N ALA A 112 3.36 11.26 2.10
CA ALA A 112 4.21 11.02 3.26
C ALA A 112 5.00 9.73 3.13
N VAL A 113 6.18 9.69 3.77
CA VAL A 113 7.05 8.52 3.81
C VAL A 113 7.37 8.21 5.27
N PHE A 114 7.11 6.98 5.68
CA PHE A 114 7.33 6.51 7.04
C PHE A 114 8.32 5.36 7.08
N LYS A 115 9.15 5.32 8.12
CA LYS A 115 9.92 4.13 8.46
C LYS A 115 8.94 3.04 8.92
N GLY A 116 8.96 1.87 8.28
CA GLY A 116 7.98 0.81 8.55
C GLY A 116 7.97 0.36 10.01
N GLY A 117 9.13 0.25 10.65
CA GLY A 117 9.23 -0.11 12.07
C GLY A 117 8.60 0.90 13.04
N GLU A 118 8.34 2.15 12.61
CA GLU A 118 7.59 3.14 13.41
C GLU A 118 6.07 2.95 13.29
N ILE A 119 5.61 2.24 12.26
CA ILE A 119 4.22 1.81 12.09
C ILE A 119 4.02 0.47 12.77
N MET A 120 4.82 -0.53 12.38
CA MET A 120 4.75 -1.90 12.87
C MET A 120 6.10 -2.60 12.61
N PRO A 121 6.72 -3.24 13.61
CA PRO A 121 7.89 -4.10 13.40
C PRO A 121 7.67 -5.13 12.29
N LEU A 122 8.67 -5.34 11.42
CA LEU A 122 8.53 -6.25 10.29
C LEU A 122 8.19 -7.68 10.72
N LYS A 123 8.79 -8.16 11.82
CA LYS A 123 8.48 -9.49 12.38
C LYS A 123 7.02 -9.62 12.78
N GLU A 124 6.48 -8.57 13.41
CA GLU A 124 5.06 -8.50 13.79
C GLU A 124 4.18 -8.56 12.55
N LEU A 125 4.46 -7.71 11.55
CA LEU A 125 3.70 -7.66 10.29
C LEU A 125 3.59 -9.04 9.60
N VAL A 126 4.71 -9.73 9.44
CA VAL A 126 4.75 -11.04 8.76
C VAL A 126 4.06 -12.12 9.61
N SER A 127 4.10 -12.01 10.94
CA SER A 127 3.45 -12.97 11.85
C SER A 127 1.93 -12.84 11.95
N ILE A 128 1.34 -11.73 11.48
CA ILE A 128 -0.12 -11.56 11.53
C ILE A 128 -0.84 -12.65 10.71
N GLY A 129 -0.27 -13.07 9.58
CA GLY A 129 -0.83 -14.13 8.75
C GLY A 129 -0.67 -15.54 9.31
N THR A 130 0.26 -15.76 10.25
CA THR A 130 0.57 -17.10 10.78
C THR A 130 -0.38 -17.55 11.90
N VAL A 131 -1.22 -16.65 12.42
CA VAL A 131 -2.16 -16.95 13.53
C VAL A 131 -3.47 -17.60 13.03
N THR A 132 -3.72 -17.61 11.71
CA THR A 132 -5.03 -18.03 11.16
C THR A 132 -5.09 -19.45 10.60
N THR A 133 -4.02 -20.24 10.73
CA THR A 133 -4.06 -21.67 10.41
C THR A 133 -4.23 -22.44 11.72
N ASP A 134 -5.44 -22.98 11.91
CA ASP A 134 -5.79 -24.10 12.79
C ASP A 134 -6.44 -23.84 14.15
N SER A 135 -6.64 -22.60 14.62
CA SER A 135 -7.42 -22.41 15.85
C SER A 135 -8.07 -21.03 15.94
N GLU A 136 -9.31 -21.03 16.44
CA GLU A 136 -10.00 -19.92 17.12
C GLU A 136 -11.14 -19.20 16.37
N GLU A 137 -12.22 -19.95 16.17
CA GLU A 137 -13.60 -19.51 16.47
C GLU A 137 -13.82 -19.12 17.95
N GLN A 138 -12.80 -19.11 18.80
CA GLN A 138 -12.92 -18.82 20.23
C GLN A 138 -11.68 -18.14 20.77
N GLN A 139 -11.59 -16.82 20.57
CA GLN A 139 -11.09 -15.80 21.52
C GLN A 139 -10.86 -14.46 20.81
N MET A 140 -11.93 -13.84 20.30
CA MET A 140 -11.93 -12.41 20.03
C MET A 140 -12.03 -11.68 21.38
N ALA A 141 -10.89 -11.34 21.96
CA ALA A 141 -10.84 -10.34 23.02
C ALA A 141 -11.38 -9.02 22.45
N THR A 142 -12.47 -8.57 23.07
CA THR A 142 -13.13 -7.28 22.89
C THR A 142 -12.13 -6.17 22.62
N THR A 143 -12.05 -5.69 21.38
CA THR A 143 -11.39 -4.42 21.10
C THR A 143 -12.37 -3.35 21.59
N ASP A 144 -12.14 -2.91 22.82
CA ASP A 144 -12.88 -1.85 23.47
C ASP A 144 -12.55 -0.52 22.76
N PHE A 145 -13.28 -0.24 21.68
CA PHE A 145 -13.35 1.09 21.11
C PHE A 145 -14.18 1.92 22.10
N GLY A 146 -13.59 2.94 22.72
CA GLY A 146 -14.27 3.79 23.69
C GLY A 146 -15.64 4.30 23.21
N ASN A 147 -16.52 4.59 24.17
CA ASN A 147 -17.92 5.01 24.03
C ASN A 147 -18.70 4.25 22.96
N THR A 148 -19.45 3.25 23.43
CA THR A 148 -20.46 2.52 22.64
C THR A 148 -21.69 3.40 22.38
N SER A 149 -22.65 2.95 21.55
CA SER A 149 -23.85 3.73 21.21
C SER A 149 -24.62 4.26 22.43
N ASP A 150 -24.48 3.61 23.59
CA ASP A 150 -25.08 4.03 24.86
C ASP A 150 -24.53 5.36 25.42
N ASP A 151 -23.34 5.80 25.01
CA ASP A 151 -22.67 7.03 25.48
C ASP A 151 -22.76 8.20 24.47
N VAL A 152 -23.49 8.02 23.37
CA VAL A 152 -23.59 9.00 22.28
C VAL A 152 -24.92 9.78 22.38
N SER A 153 -24.87 11.12 22.29
CA SER A 153 -26.09 11.92 22.37
C SER A 153 -26.98 11.76 21.12
N ALA A 154 -28.29 12.01 21.27
CA ALA A 154 -29.22 11.98 20.13
C ALA A 154 -28.79 12.89 18.97
N ASP A 155 -28.28 14.09 19.29
CA ASP A 155 -27.78 15.04 18.29
C ASP A 155 -26.55 14.49 17.54
N GLN A 156 -25.70 13.71 18.20
CA GLN A 156 -24.54 13.06 17.58
C GLN A 156 -24.98 11.91 16.67
N LEU A 157 -25.96 11.10 17.10
CA LEU A 157 -26.54 10.05 16.25
C LEU A 157 -27.13 10.65 14.97
N ASP A 158 -27.89 11.74 15.08
CA ASP A 158 -28.46 12.45 13.92
C ASP A 158 -27.37 12.98 12.99
N TYR A 159 -26.29 13.55 13.53
CA TYR A 159 -25.15 14.04 12.77
C TYR A 159 -24.47 12.92 11.95
N TYR A 160 -24.12 11.81 12.60
CA TYR A 160 -23.47 10.68 11.91
C TYR A 160 -24.42 9.97 10.95
N SER A 161 -25.71 9.88 11.29
CA SER A 161 -26.75 9.35 10.40
C SER A 161 -26.84 10.17 9.12
N ALA A 162 -26.84 11.50 9.23
CA ALA A 162 -26.89 12.40 8.08
C ALA A 162 -25.66 12.26 7.17
N ILE A 163 -24.45 12.19 7.76
CA ILE A 163 -23.22 11.99 6.98
C ILE A 163 -23.22 10.65 6.27
N LEU A 164 -23.60 9.58 6.98
CA LEU A 164 -23.60 8.23 6.41
C LEU A 164 -24.63 8.11 5.29
N LYS A 165 -25.84 8.67 5.45
CA LYS A 165 -26.85 8.73 4.37
C LYS A 165 -26.38 9.56 3.18
N ALA A 166 -25.70 10.68 3.42
CA ALA A 166 -25.11 11.47 2.35
C ALA A 166 -24.04 10.67 1.60
N ALA A 167 -23.21 9.90 2.31
CA ALA A 167 -22.22 9.02 1.70
C ALA A 167 -22.88 7.91 0.85
N ILE A 168 -23.98 7.31 1.33
CA ILE A 168 -24.72 6.27 0.62
C ILE A 168 -25.40 6.80 -0.66
N HIS A 169 -26.00 7.99 -0.62
CA HIS A 169 -26.84 8.48 -1.73
C HIS A 169 -26.14 9.42 -2.70
N ASN A 170 -25.11 10.15 -2.25
CA ASN A 170 -24.48 11.19 -3.06
C ASN A 170 -23.13 10.77 -3.65
N TYR A 171 -22.58 9.63 -3.22
CA TYR A 171 -21.31 9.13 -3.72
C TYR A 171 -21.52 7.81 -4.50
N PRO A 172 -20.88 7.66 -5.67
CA PRO A 172 -20.87 6.39 -6.39
C PRO A 172 -20.16 5.27 -5.63
N ASP A 173 -19.26 5.63 -4.71
CA ASP A 173 -18.50 4.74 -3.85
C ASP A 173 -18.64 5.21 -2.39
N LEU A 174 -19.36 4.41 -1.60
CA LEU A 174 -19.59 4.65 -0.17
C LEU A 174 -18.27 4.79 0.60
N VAL A 175 -17.25 3.99 0.25
CA VAL A 175 -15.97 3.99 0.96
C VAL A 175 -15.25 5.31 0.71
N GLN A 176 -15.28 5.84 -0.51
CA GLN A 176 -14.71 7.16 -0.82
C GLN A 176 -15.45 8.29 -0.09
N GLY A 177 -16.79 8.25 -0.06
CA GLY A 177 -17.60 9.25 0.64
C GLY A 177 -17.27 9.32 2.14
N LEU A 178 -17.11 8.17 2.79
CA LEU A 178 -16.74 8.09 4.21
C LEU A 178 -15.29 8.53 4.46
N GLN A 179 -14.35 8.14 3.60
CA GLN A 179 -12.95 8.54 3.71
C GLN A 179 -12.75 10.06 3.63
N HIS A 180 -13.52 10.76 2.78
CA HIS A 180 -13.50 12.22 2.71
C HIS A 180 -13.88 12.90 4.02
N GLN A 181 -14.68 12.22 4.86
CA GLN A 181 -15.11 12.70 6.18
C GLN A 181 -14.29 12.09 7.32
N GLY A 182 -13.26 11.29 7.03
CA GLY A 182 -12.45 10.62 8.05
C GLY A 182 -13.17 9.48 8.78
N LEU A 183 -14.32 9.03 8.27
CA LEU A 183 -15.13 7.97 8.87
C LEU A 183 -14.85 6.62 8.22
N MET A 184 -15.12 5.54 8.94
CA MET A 184 -14.96 4.18 8.42
C MET A 184 -16.02 3.23 8.94
N ILE A 185 -16.41 2.27 8.11
CA ILE A 185 -17.28 1.16 8.53
C ILE A 185 -16.44 -0.09 8.77
N TYR A 186 -16.79 -0.83 9.82
CA TYR A 186 -16.21 -2.13 10.11
C TYR A 186 -17.30 -3.11 10.55
N ARG A 187 -17.05 -4.39 10.30
CA ARG A 187 -17.93 -5.48 10.75
C ARG A 187 -17.49 -5.90 12.15
N ASN A 188 -18.44 -6.03 13.07
CA ASN A 188 -18.26 -6.52 14.42
C ASN A 188 -19.25 -7.67 14.66
N GLY A 189 -18.80 -8.91 14.52
CA GLY A 189 -19.70 -10.07 14.50
C GLY A 189 -20.63 -10.06 13.28
N GLU A 190 -21.94 -10.11 13.53
CA GLU A 190 -22.98 -10.03 12.50
C GLU A 190 -23.38 -8.59 12.15
N SER A 191 -23.06 -7.63 13.02
CA SER A 191 -23.42 -6.22 12.85
C SER A 191 -22.31 -5.41 12.22
N PHE A 192 -22.69 -4.24 11.72
CA PHE A 192 -21.76 -3.25 11.18
C PHE A 192 -21.77 -2.01 12.07
N ASN A 193 -20.59 -1.42 12.25
CA ASN A 193 -20.42 -0.20 13.03
C ASN A 193 -19.74 0.88 12.19
N LEU A 194 -20.16 2.13 12.38
CA LEU A 194 -19.45 3.33 11.96
C LEU A 194 -18.44 3.70 13.05
N HIS A 195 -17.20 3.98 12.65
CA HIS A 195 -16.16 4.48 13.53
C HIS A 195 -15.70 5.86 13.07
N ASP A 196 -15.66 6.80 14.01
CA ASP A 196 -14.93 8.06 13.89
C ASP A 196 -13.64 7.96 14.73
N PRO A 197 -12.47 7.75 14.10
CA PRO A 197 -11.20 7.68 14.81
C PRO A 197 -10.78 9.01 15.45
N GLY A 198 -11.23 10.14 14.90
CA GLY A 198 -10.90 11.48 15.41
C GLY A 198 -11.65 11.79 16.70
N ALA A 199 -12.91 11.35 16.80
CA ALA A 199 -13.71 11.44 18.01
C ALA A 199 -13.53 10.25 18.96
N GLY A 200 -12.98 9.13 18.47
CA GLY A 200 -12.84 7.87 19.21
C GLY A 200 -14.19 7.18 19.46
N ILE A 201 -15.18 7.39 18.59
CA ILE A 201 -16.57 6.92 18.76
C ILE A 201 -16.83 5.74 17.83
N SER A 202 -17.58 4.75 18.32
CA SER A 202 -18.12 3.67 17.49
C SER A 202 -19.63 3.53 17.68
N ILE A 203 -20.38 3.60 16.59
CA ILE A 203 -21.85 3.57 16.59
C ILE A 203 -22.32 2.43 15.71
N SER A 204 -23.29 1.65 16.20
CA SER A 204 -23.95 0.63 15.39
C SER A 204 -24.65 1.25 14.18
N LEU A 205 -24.56 0.58 13.03
CA LEU A 205 -25.25 1.04 11.83
C LEU A 205 -26.76 0.86 11.96
N GLU A 206 -27.21 -0.11 12.76
CA GLU A 206 -28.62 -0.30 13.12
C GLU A 206 -29.19 0.91 13.88
N ASP A 207 -28.35 1.62 14.67
CA ASP A 207 -28.73 2.86 15.36
C ASP A 207 -28.72 4.09 14.44
N LEU A 208 -27.98 4.04 13.31
CA LEU A 208 -27.80 5.16 12.38
C LEU A 208 -28.69 5.09 11.14
N LEU A 209 -29.06 3.89 10.70
CA LEU A 209 -29.68 3.65 9.40
C LEU A 209 -31.01 2.92 9.53
N GLY A 210 -31.94 3.25 8.63
CA GLY A 210 -33.11 2.41 8.40
C GLY A 210 -32.73 1.15 7.61
N GLU A 211 -33.58 0.13 7.69
CA GLU A 211 -33.38 -1.20 7.08
C GLU A 211 -32.92 -1.14 5.61
N LYS A 212 -33.53 -0.26 4.80
CA LYS A 212 -33.16 -0.09 3.39
C LYS A 212 -31.71 0.36 3.19
N ASP A 213 -31.29 1.38 3.93
CA ASP A 213 -29.94 1.96 3.80
C ASP A 213 -28.90 1.02 4.42
N TYR A 214 -29.24 0.37 5.53
CA TYR A 214 -28.42 -0.68 6.14
C TYR A 214 -28.14 -1.80 5.14
N ASN A 215 -29.18 -2.34 4.50
CA ASN A 215 -29.01 -3.40 3.49
C ASN A 215 -28.18 -2.94 2.29
N SER A 216 -28.30 -1.67 1.88
CA SER A 216 -27.47 -1.10 0.80
C SER A 216 -25.98 -1.07 1.16
N VAL A 217 -25.66 -0.78 2.43
CA VAL A 217 -24.29 -0.87 2.95
C VAL A 217 -23.82 -2.33 2.96
N VAL A 218 -24.63 -3.25 3.48
CA VAL A 218 -24.29 -4.69 3.56
C VAL A 218 -24.04 -5.28 2.17
N GLU A 219 -24.87 -4.95 1.17
CA GLU A 219 -24.71 -5.39 -0.21
C GLU A 219 -23.44 -4.83 -0.84
N SER A 220 -23.15 -3.53 -0.65
CA SER A 220 -21.92 -2.89 -1.14
C SER A 220 -20.66 -3.56 -0.56
N PHE A 221 -20.71 -3.93 0.72
CA PHE A 221 -19.61 -4.64 1.39
C PHE A 221 -19.50 -6.12 0.98
N SER A 222 -20.61 -6.79 0.66
CA SER A 222 -20.62 -8.18 0.19
C SER A 222 -20.12 -8.31 -1.26
N GLN A 223 -20.55 -7.42 -2.16
CA GLN A 223 -20.10 -7.40 -3.56
C GLN A 223 -18.59 -7.11 -3.68
N SER A 224 -18.05 -6.30 -2.77
CA SER A 224 -16.61 -6.03 -2.68
C SER A 224 -15.78 -7.27 -2.36
N GLN A 225 -16.36 -8.24 -1.65
CA GLN A 225 -15.72 -9.54 -1.34
C GLN A 225 -15.85 -10.52 -2.53
N GLU A 226 -17.00 -10.56 -3.19
CA GLU A 226 -17.22 -11.45 -4.35
C GLU A 226 -16.38 -11.06 -5.57
N ILE A 227 -16.23 -9.76 -5.88
CA ILE A 227 -15.37 -9.28 -6.97
C ILE A 227 -13.89 -9.59 -6.69
N SER A 228 -13.48 -9.53 -5.43
CA SER A 228 -12.15 -9.99 -5.02
C SER A 228 -11.98 -11.47 -5.34
N ASP A 229 -12.90 -12.33 -4.89
CA ASP A 229 -12.78 -13.78 -5.02
C ASP A 229 -12.94 -14.29 -6.46
N GLU A 230 -13.64 -13.56 -7.33
CA GLU A 230 -13.79 -13.90 -8.76
C GLU A 230 -12.57 -13.46 -9.58
N VAL A 231 -11.97 -12.30 -9.26
CA VAL A 231 -10.68 -11.87 -9.83
C VAL A 231 -9.54 -12.80 -9.39
N TYR A 232 -9.55 -13.27 -8.14
CA TYR A 232 -8.61 -14.29 -7.66
C TYR A 232 -8.79 -15.66 -8.35
N ARG A 233 -10.03 -16.07 -8.69
CA ARG A 233 -10.29 -17.29 -9.47
C ARG A 233 -9.94 -17.18 -10.95
N GLN A 234 -9.99 -15.97 -11.53
CA GLN A 234 -9.69 -15.73 -12.94
C GLN A 234 -8.20 -15.48 -13.26
N HIS A 235 -7.31 -15.47 -12.27
CA HIS A 235 -5.88 -15.62 -12.54
C HIS A 235 -5.58 -17.05 -13.01
N HIS A 236 -5.99 -17.34 -14.24
CA HIS A 236 -5.43 -18.41 -15.05
C HIS A 236 -3.91 -18.34 -14.90
N HIS A 237 -3.34 -19.45 -14.45
CA HIS A 237 -1.92 -19.72 -14.64
C HIS A 237 -1.57 -19.42 -16.09
N PHE A 238 -0.96 -18.27 -16.34
CA PHE A 238 -0.13 -18.12 -17.51
C PHE A 238 1.02 -19.11 -17.28
N THR A 239 0.87 -20.32 -17.82
CA THR A 239 2.01 -21.16 -18.15
C THR A 239 2.91 -20.25 -18.96
N GLY A 240 4.02 -19.83 -18.36
CA GLY A 240 4.96 -18.91 -18.99
C GLY A 240 5.21 -19.39 -20.41
N VAL A 241 5.10 -18.48 -21.38
CA VAL A 241 5.57 -18.76 -22.73
C VAL A 241 7.04 -19.15 -22.59
N ASN A 242 7.31 -20.44 -22.71
CA ASN A 242 8.63 -21.00 -22.57
C ASN A 242 9.38 -20.73 -23.88
N LEU A 243 10.00 -19.55 -23.96
CA LEU A 243 10.82 -19.12 -25.10
C LEU A 243 12.19 -19.84 -25.14
N ALA A 244 12.38 -20.95 -24.42
CA ALA A 244 13.64 -21.71 -24.42
C ALA A 244 13.88 -22.54 -25.71
N SER A 245 13.08 -22.34 -26.76
CA SER A 245 13.25 -23.04 -28.03
C SER A 245 12.83 -22.18 -29.23
N ASP A 246 13.19 -20.89 -29.22
CA ASP A 246 13.25 -20.14 -30.48
C ASP A 246 14.66 -20.23 -31.06
N ILE A 247 14.70 -20.57 -32.34
CA ILE A 247 15.85 -21.05 -33.08
C ILE A 247 16.62 -19.84 -33.63
N ASP A 248 17.81 -19.63 -33.05
CA ASP A 248 18.99 -18.93 -33.57
C ASP A 248 18.80 -17.65 -34.40
N ASP A 249 18.97 -16.51 -33.71
CA ASP A 249 19.31 -15.19 -34.28
C ASP A 249 20.66 -15.14 -35.03
N GLU A 250 21.30 -16.28 -35.33
CA GLU A 250 22.56 -16.35 -36.08
C GLU A 250 22.42 -16.03 -37.58
N ALA A 251 21.20 -15.84 -38.11
CA ALA A 251 20.98 -15.58 -39.54
C ALA A 251 21.02 -14.08 -39.95
N ILE A 252 20.97 -13.12 -39.02
CA ILE A 252 20.92 -11.68 -39.38
C ILE A 252 22.28 -10.97 -39.20
N HIS A 253 23.16 -11.47 -38.33
CA HIS A 253 24.48 -10.87 -38.07
C HIS A 253 25.62 -11.90 -38.10
N GLY A 254 25.73 -12.63 -39.21
CA GLY A 254 26.80 -13.60 -39.43
C GLY A 254 28.23 -13.04 -39.28
N ARG A 255 29.13 -13.93 -38.84
CA ARG A 255 30.59 -13.78 -38.58
C ARG A 255 31.47 -13.22 -39.73
N ASN A 256 30.91 -12.81 -40.86
CA ASN A 256 31.65 -12.38 -42.05
C ASN A 256 31.57 -10.88 -42.34
N ARG A 257 31.83 -10.03 -41.33
CA ARG A 257 32.21 -8.63 -41.63
C ARG A 257 33.72 -8.54 -41.77
N ARG A 258 34.22 -8.74 -43.00
CA ARG A 258 35.55 -8.28 -43.43
C ARG A 258 35.70 -6.82 -43.01
N ARG A 259 36.63 -6.53 -42.08
CA ARG A 259 37.07 -5.17 -41.77
C ARG A 259 37.61 -4.54 -43.06
N LYS A 260 36.83 -3.68 -43.72
CA LYS A 260 37.37 -2.67 -44.64
C LYS A 260 38.16 -1.68 -43.79
N GLN A 261 39.46 -1.94 -43.62
CA GLN A 261 40.40 -0.92 -43.16
C GLN A 261 40.33 0.24 -44.14
N LYS A 262 39.87 1.41 -43.69
CA LYS A 262 40.10 2.66 -44.42
C LYS A 262 41.58 2.98 -44.25
N ALA A 263 42.34 2.78 -45.31
CA ALA A 263 43.72 3.22 -45.40
C ALA A 263 43.78 4.74 -45.19
N ARG A 264 44.64 5.18 -44.27
CA ARG A 264 45.10 6.57 -44.21
C ARG A 264 46.04 6.78 -45.40
N THR A 265 45.60 7.51 -46.41
CA THR A 265 46.51 8.12 -47.38
C THR A 265 46.80 9.54 -46.92
N ASN A 266 47.98 9.70 -46.34
CA ASN A 266 48.73 10.95 -46.39
C ASN A 266 49.08 11.20 -47.87
N SER A 267 48.67 12.34 -48.42
CA SER A 267 49.34 12.91 -49.59
C SER A 267 49.89 14.27 -49.18
N ARG A 268 51.18 14.42 -49.49
CA ARG A 268 52.06 15.57 -49.28
C ARG A 268 51.46 16.90 -49.72
#